data_AF-L2GKT1-F1
#
_entry.id   AF-L2GKT1-F1
#
_cell.length_a   1.000
_cell.length_b   1.000
_cell.length_c   1.000
_cell.angle_alpha   90.00
_cell.angle_beta   90.00
_cell.angle_gamma   90.00
#
_symmetry.space_group_name_H-M   'P 1'
#
loop_
_entity.id
_entity.type
_entity.pdbx_description
1 polymer ?
#
loop_
_entity_poly.entity_id
_entity_poly.type
_entity_poly.pdbx_seq_one_letter_code
_entity_poly.pdbx_strand_id
1 'polypeptide(L)'
;MLSRKLQERREYLKHKEKEQSIEKKQEILQNALKNNTRIPHCLRGEAKELLDEIIYGTKEEESMHLPPKIAITTSHTPSSFLKSFSKHISLIFNGFHLMRGRMSEKELSEYCITQEVTHLIILHETKGNPSSMLLCKYPNGPTYQFSIFNVKYQRRQKSIGEKAYLVLDGMDSEAGKRLKLNLSLCFPKVLDASRLVAFINRNGTIAFRHS
;
A
#
# COMPACT_ATOMS: atom_id res chain seq x y z
N MET A 1 3.93 14.10 23.03
CA MET A 1 3.53 13.55 21.71
C MET A 1 4.04 12.13 21.45
N LEU A 2 5.30 11.79 21.75
CA LEU A 2 5.85 10.44 21.52
C LEU A 2 5.09 9.31 22.27
N SER A 3 4.69 9.56 23.51
CA SER A 3 3.91 8.60 24.33
C SER A 3 2.56 8.24 23.68
N ARG A 4 1.86 9.23 23.12
CA ARG A 4 0.57 9.03 22.44
C ARG A 4 0.71 8.17 21.18
N LYS A 5 1.72 8.43 20.33
CA LYS A 5 1.99 7.61 19.13
C LYS A 5 2.30 6.15 19.46
N LEU A 6 3.06 5.93 20.53
CA LEU A 6 3.36 4.58 21.02
C LEU A 6 2.11 3.87 21.54
N GLN A 7 1.23 4.60 22.23
CA GLN A 7 -0.06 4.10 22.67
C GLN A 7 -0.95 3.73 21.48
N GLU A 8 -1.12 4.64 20.51
CA GLU A 8 -1.89 4.39 19.28
C GLU A 8 -1.36 3.16 18.52
N ARG A 9 -0.03 3.00 18.45
CA ARG A 9 0.58 1.81 17.85
C ARG A 9 0.29 0.53 18.64
N ARG A 10 0.36 0.57 19.98
CA ARG A 10 0.05 -0.58 20.84
C ARG A 10 -1.42 -0.97 20.71
N GLU A 11 -2.32 0.01 20.68
CA GLU A 11 -3.75 -0.20 20.45
C GLU A 11 -3.99 -0.83 19.08
N TYR A 12 -3.38 -0.28 18.02
CA TYR A 12 -3.44 -0.85 16.67
C TYR A 12 -2.96 -2.31 16.62
N LEU A 13 -1.84 -2.64 17.27
CA LEU A 13 -1.35 -4.02 17.32
C LEU A 13 -2.34 -4.96 18.03
N LYS A 14 -2.93 -4.52 19.15
CA LYS A 14 -3.97 -5.29 19.86
C LYS A 14 -5.22 -5.49 19.01
N HIS A 15 -5.66 -4.46 18.29
CA HIS A 15 -6.80 -4.57 17.37
C HIS A 15 -6.50 -5.55 16.24
N LYS A 16 -5.33 -5.46 15.63
CA LYS A 16 -4.89 -6.35 14.56
C LYS A 16 -4.78 -7.82 15.02
N GLU A 17 -4.28 -8.06 16.23
CA GLU A 17 -4.23 -9.42 16.81
C GLU A 17 -5.64 -9.99 17.01
N LYS A 18 -6.59 -9.16 17.47
CA LYS A 18 -7.99 -9.55 17.59
C LYS A 18 -8.60 -9.88 16.23
N GLU A 19 -8.41 -9.03 15.22
CA GLU A 19 -8.89 -9.25 13.85
C GLU A 19 -8.36 -10.58 13.29
N GLN A 20 -7.07 -10.85 13.42
CA GLN A 20 -6.49 -12.13 12.97
C GLN A 20 -7.07 -13.33 13.72
N SER A 21 -7.37 -13.19 15.01
CA SER A 21 -8.03 -14.26 15.75
C SER A 21 -9.45 -14.52 15.25
N ILE A 22 -10.17 -13.46 14.87
CA ILE A 22 -11.53 -13.53 14.33
C ILE A 22 -11.50 -14.15 12.93
N GLU A 23 -10.58 -13.73 12.05
CA GLU A 23 -10.41 -14.31 10.72
C GLU A 23 -10.15 -15.82 10.78
N LYS A 24 -9.27 -16.27 11.68
CA LYS A 24 -9.02 -17.71 11.87
C LYS A 24 -10.28 -18.46 12.32
N LYS A 25 -11.10 -17.87 13.20
CA LYS A 25 -12.38 -18.44 13.60
C LYS A 25 -13.36 -18.51 12.43
N GLN A 26 -13.44 -17.45 11.62
CA GLN A 26 -14.26 -17.38 10.41
C GLN A 26 -13.83 -18.45 9.38
N GLU A 27 -12.53 -18.66 9.18
CA GLU A 27 -12.00 -19.71 8.29
C GLU A 27 -12.40 -21.12 8.76
N ILE A 28 -12.30 -21.39 10.08
CA ILE A 28 -12.74 -22.66 10.67
C ILE A 28 -14.23 -22.89 10.41
N LEU A 29 -15.06 -21.86 10.60
CA LEU A 29 -16.49 -21.92 10.33
C LEU A 29 -16.79 -22.13 8.84
N GLN A 30 -16.11 -21.43 7.94
CA GLN A 30 -16.26 -21.64 6.50
C GLN A 30 -15.86 -23.05 6.07
N ASN A 31 -14.80 -23.61 6.64
CA ASN A 31 -14.39 -24.99 6.38
C ASN A 31 -15.41 -26.00 6.90
N ALA A 32 -16.00 -25.74 8.08
CA ALA A 32 -17.06 -26.59 8.62
C ALA A 32 -18.32 -26.57 7.74
N LEU A 33 -18.70 -25.40 7.23
CA LEU A 33 -19.80 -25.24 6.27
C LEU A 33 -19.53 -25.99 4.96
N LYS A 34 -18.32 -25.88 4.41
CA LYS A 34 -17.94 -26.56 3.15
C LYS A 34 -17.92 -28.08 3.29
N ASN A 35 -17.39 -28.59 4.39
CA ASN A 35 -17.20 -30.02 4.61
C ASN A 35 -18.39 -30.68 5.34
N ASN A 36 -19.46 -29.93 5.65
CA ASN A 36 -20.59 -30.37 6.47
C ASN A 36 -20.16 -31.04 7.80
N THR A 37 -19.10 -30.53 8.42
CA THR A 37 -18.61 -31.03 9.71
C THR A 37 -19.26 -30.28 10.88
N ARG A 38 -19.29 -30.92 12.05
CA ARG A 38 -19.82 -30.28 13.27
C ARG A 38 -18.92 -29.12 13.71
N ILE A 39 -19.53 -28.01 14.12
CA ILE A 39 -18.80 -26.84 14.66
C ILE A 39 -18.13 -27.21 16.00
N PRO A 40 -16.85 -26.82 16.21
CA PRO A 40 -16.13 -27.03 17.46
C PRO A 40 -16.86 -26.44 18.67
N HIS A 41 -16.78 -27.11 19.82
CA HIS A 41 -17.49 -26.72 21.03
C HIS A 41 -17.20 -25.27 21.46
N CYS A 42 -15.93 -24.86 21.42
CA CYS A 42 -15.48 -23.54 21.85
C CYS A 42 -16.03 -22.38 21.01
N LEU A 43 -16.51 -22.63 19.78
CA LEU A 43 -16.98 -21.59 18.86
C LEU A 43 -18.50 -21.49 18.82
N ARG A 44 -19.27 -22.42 19.41
CA ARG A 44 -20.72 -22.45 19.26
C ARG A 44 -21.42 -21.20 19.79
N GLY A 45 -20.90 -20.59 20.86
CA GLY A 45 -21.47 -19.36 21.43
C GLY A 45 -21.31 -18.15 20.49
N GLU A 46 -20.14 -18.01 19.88
CA GLU A 46 -19.81 -16.88 18.99
C GLU A 46 -20.19 -17.15 17.52
N ALA A 47 -20.52 -18.39 17.17
CA ALA A 47 -20.71 -18.82 15.77
C ALA A 47 -21.80 -18.03 15.06
N LYS A 48 -22.89 -17.68 15.77
CA LYS A 48 -24.00 -16.92 15.18
C LYS A 48 -23.54 -15.55 14.68
N GLU A 49 -22.86 -14.79 15.54
CA GLU A 49 -22.37 -13.45 15.23
C GLU A 49 -21.34 -13.49 14.09
N LEU A 50 -20.39 -14.42 14.15
CA LEU A 50 -19.38 -14.60 13.10
C LEU A 50 -19.98 -15.00 11.75
N LEU A 51 -21.05 -15.80 11.74
CA LEU A 51 -21.74 -16.17 10.49
C LEU A 51 -22.51 -15.00 9.90
N ASP A 52 -23.19 -14.21 10.74
CA ASP A 52 -23.88 -13.01 10.29
C ASP A 52 -22.87 -12.01 9.69
N GLU A 53 -21.70 -11.84 10.29
CA GLU A 53 -20.59 -11.05 9.71
C GLU A 53 -20.07 -11.59 8.38
N ILE A 54 -20.01 -12.91 8.20
CA ILE A 54 -19.56 -13.51 6.92
C ILE A 54 -20.59 -13.26 5.81
N ILE A 55 -21.88 -13.38 6.14
CA ILE A 55 -22.98 -13.30 5.17
C ILE A 55 -23.28 -11.84 4.80
N TYR A 56 -23.32 -10.96 5.80
CA TYR A 56 -23.78 -9.58 5.65
C TYR A 56 -22.68 -8.54 5.81
N GLY A 57 -21.48 -8.94 6.26
CA GLY A 57 -20.37 -8.01 6.42
C GLY A 57 -19.95 -7.47 5.07
N THR A 58 -20.29 -6.20 4.82
CA THR A 58 -19.68 -5.37 3.78
C THR A 58 -18.23 -5.09 4.17
N LYS A 59 -17.37 -6.10 4.04
CA LYS A 59 -15.92 -5.92 4.19
C LYS A 59 -15.47 -4.98 3.07
N GLU A 60 -14.97 -3.81 3.47
CA GLU A 60 -13.95 -3.02 2.74
C GLU A 60 -14.37 -2.01 1.65
N GLU A 61 -15.55 -1.40 1.68
CA GLU A 61 -15.82 -0.26 0.76
C GLU A 61 -15.38 1.11 1.32
N GLU A 62 -15.39 1.31 2.64
CA GLU A 62 -15.15 2.64 3.24
C GLU A 62 -13.71 3.14 3.09
N SER A 63 -12.71 2.24 3.12
CA SER A 63 -11.30 2.61 2.92
C SER A 63 -11.00 3.05 1.48
N MET A 64 -11.88 2.73 0.52
CA MET A 64 -11.71 3.12 -0.89
C MET A 64 -12.24 4.51 -1.21
N HIS A 65 -12.92 5.20 -0.27
CA HIS A 65 -13.53 6.49 -0.55
C HIS A 65 -12.63 7.71 -0.29
N LEU A 66 -11.61 7.60 0.56
CA LEU A 66 -10.65 8.71 0.71
C LEU A 66 -9.63 8.71 -0.44
N PRO A 67 -9.43 9.86 -1.11
CA PRO A 67 -8.43 9.96 -2.16
C PRO A 67 -7.03 9.77 -1.55
N PRO A 68 -6.17 8.93 -2.17
CA PRO A 68 -4.86 8.66 -1.61
C PRO A 68 -3.96 9.89 -1.71
N LYS A 69 -3.50 10.37 -0.56
CA LYS A 69 -2.47 11.42 -0.49
C LYS A 69 -1.09 10.76 -0.46
N ILE A 70 -0.36 10.86 -1.56
CA ILE A 70 0.94 10.19 -1.74
C ILE A 70 2.06 11.23 -1.75
N ALA A 71 3.06 11.03 -0.88
CA ALA A 71 4.27 11.84 -0.85
C ALA A 71 5.43 11.06 -1.48
N ILE A 72 6.16 11.69 -2.41
CA ILE A 72 7.32 11.06 -3.06
C ILE A 72 8.57 11.87 -2.75
N THR A 73 9.59 11.18 -2.25
CA THR A 73 10.87 11.76 -1.82
C THR A 73 12.05 10.97 -2.36
N THR A 74 13.23 11.56 -2.25
CA THR A 74 14.51 10.95 -2.61
C THR A 74 15.36 10.68 -1.36
N SER A 75 16.58 10.17 -1.57
CA SER A 75 17.68 10.24 -0.61
C SER A 75 18.09 11.68 -0.27
N HIS A 76 18.99 11.87 0.72
CA HIS A 76 19.47 13.18 1.20
C HIS A 76 20.10 14.04 0.10
N THR A 77 21.00 13.46 -0.68
CA THR A 77 21.77 14.17 -1.72
C THR A 77 21.53 13.52 -3.08
N PRO A 78 20.36 13.76 -3.70
CA PRO A 78 19.99 13.10 -4.94
C PRO A 78 20.69 13.74 -6.15
N SER A 79 21.05 12.91 -7.11
CA SER A 79 21.52 13.32 -8.42
C SER A 79 20.43 14.04 -9.22
N SER A 80 20.85 14.77 -10.26
CA SER A 80 19.92 15.41 -11.21
C SER A 80 18.99 14.40 -11.89
N PHE A 81 19.49 13.19 -12.14
CA PHE A 81 18.72 12.09 -12.71
C PHE A 81 17.63 11.62 -11.73
N LEU A 82 17.99 11.36 -10.48
CA LEU A 82 17.04 10.92 -9.46
C LEU A 82 15.98 11.98 -9.16
N LYS A 83 16.33 13.26 -9.12
CA LYS A 83 15.37 14.39 -9.00
C LYS A 83 14.36 14.43 -10.15
N SER A 84 14.79 14.04 -11.35
CA SER A 84 13.93 14.02 -12.54
C SER A 84 13.04 12.78 -12.52
N PHE A 85 13.61 11.65 -12.09
CA PHE A 85 12.89 10.40 -11.93
C PHE A 85 11.84 10.46 -10.82
N SER A 86 12.13 11.10 -9.68
CA SER A 86 11.17 11.29 -8.59
C SER A 86 9.97 12.15 -9.03
N LYS A 87 10.22 13.23 -9.78
CA LYS A 87 9.14 14.02 -10.41
C LYS A 87 8.30 13.18 -11.36
N HIS A 88 8.93 12.33 -12.16
CA HIS A 88 8.22 11.44 -13.07
C HIS A 88 7.32 10.45 -12.32
N ILE A 89 7.81 9.85 -11.22
CA ILE A 89 7.00 8.98 -10.36
C ILE A 89 5.86 9.74 -9.69
N SER A 90 6.09 11.00 -9.29
CA SER A 90 5.05 11.92 -8.78
C SER A 90 3.87 12.04 -9.74
N LEU A 91 4.15 12.19 -11.03
CA LEU A 91 3.12 12.26 -12.06
C LEU A 91 2.39 10.92 -12.26
N ILE A 92 3.07 9.78 -12.08
CA ILE A 92 2.43 8.47 -12.27
C ILE A 92 1.51 8.10 -11.12
N PHE A 93 1.86 8.44 -9.88
CA PHE A 93 1.05 8.14 -8.70
C PHE A 93 0.08 9.28 -8.33
N ASN A 94 0.02 10.36 -9.12
CA ASN A 94 -0.68 11.60 -8.79
C ASN A 94 -0.33 12.12 -7.38
N GLY A 95 0.90 11.87 -6.94
CA GLY A 95 1.40 12.29 -5.64
C GLY A 95 2.09 13.65 -5.74
N PHE A 96 2.36 14.25 -4.59
CA PHE A 96 3.18 15.45 -4.53
C PHE A 96 4.66 15.09 -4.28
N HIS A 97 5.55 15.82 -4.95
CA HIS A 97 6.98 15.65 -4.80
C HIS A 97 7.48 16.47 -3.61
N LEU A 98 8.00 15.79 -2.59
CA LEU A 98 8.57 16.40 -1.39
C LEU A 98 10.10 16.48 -1.52
N MET A 99 10.63 17.70 -1.40
CA MET A 99 12.07 17.95 -1.40
C MET A 99 12.63 17.65 -0.01
N ARG A 100 13.43 16.59 0.12
CA ARG A 100 13.96 16.12 1.42
C ARG A 100 14.86 17.15 2.12
N GLY A 101 15.74 17.84 1.37
CA GLY A 101 16.71 18.77 1.95
C GLY A 101 17.60 18.11 3.02
N ARG A 102 17.62 18.69 4.22
CA ARG A 102 18.34 18.16 5.40
C ARG A 102 17.43 17.43 6.40
N MET A 103 16.19 17.11 6.02
CA MET A 103 15.23 16.49 6.93
C MET A 103 15.71 15.11 7.37
N SER A 104 15.72 14.89 8.67
CA SER A 104 15.91 13.57 9.25
C SER A 104 14.72 12.66 8.94
N GLU A 105 14.90 11.34 9.03
CA GLU A 105 13.80 10.38 8.80
C GLU A 105 12.67 10.54 9.83
N LYS A 106 13.00 10.99 11.04
CA LYS A 106 12.03 11.30 12.10
C LYS A 106 11.18 12.49 11.70
N GLU A 107 11.79 13.59 11.26
CA GLU A 107 11.08 14.77 10.77
C GLU A 107 10.23 14.44 9.55
N LEU A 108 10.74 13.61 8.63
CA LEU A 108 9.97 13.15 7.48
C LEU A 108 8.72 12.37 7.89
N SER A 109 8.87 11.46 8.86
CA SER A 109 7.74 10.72 9.41
C SER A 109 6.74 11.63 10.10
N GLU A 110 7.21 12.65 10.83
CA GLU A 110 6.33 13.61 11.51
C GLU A 110 5.58 14.48 10.52
N TYR A 111 6.26 14.94 9.46
CA TYR A 111 5.65 15.67 8.36
C TYR A 111 4.56 14.85 7.66
N CYS A 112 4.80 13.55 7.40
CA CYS A 112 3.81 12.69 6.77
C CYS A 112 2.56 12.52 7.64
N ILE A 113 2.73 12.43 8.96
CA ILE A 113 1.60 12.33 9.90
C ILE A 113 0.82 13.64 9.96
N THR A 114 1.51 14.78 10.08
CA THR A 114 0.83 16.10 10.15
C THR A 114 0.12 16.47 8.87
N GLN A 115 0.61 15.97 7.73
CA GLN A 115 -0.02 16.15 6.42
C GLN A 115 -1.03 15.07 6.07
N GLU A 116 -1.31 14.11 6.96
CA GLU A 116 -2.26 13.01 6.72
C GLU A 116 -1.92 12.25 5.42
N VAL A 117 -0.62 12.01 5.19
CA VAL A 117 -0.14 11.25 4.05
C VAL A 117 -0.52 9.78 4.23
N THR A 118 -1.13 9.20 3.21
CA THR A 118 -1.52 7.78 3.19
C THR A 118 -0.35 6.88 2.84
N HIS A 119 0.48 7.29 1.87
CA HIS A 119 1.61 6.51 1.38
C HIS A 119 2.83 7.41 1.15
N LEU A 120 3.98 6.96 1.63
CA LEU A 120 5.28 7.59 1.38
C LEU A 120 6.10 6.69 0.47
N ILE A 121 6.63 7.27 -0.61
CA ILE A 121 7.56 6.60 -1.51
C ILE A 121 8.93 7.27 -1.36
N ILE A 122 9.96 6.48 -1.07
CA ILE A 122 11.35 6.94 -0.98
C ILE A 122 12.18 6.27 -2.06
N LEU A 123 12.83 7.07 -2.88
CA LEU A 123 13.70 6.59 -3.97
C LEU A 123 15.16 6.74 -3.59
N HIS A 124 15.92 5.67 -3.79
CA HIS A 124 17.35 5.60 -3.62
C HIS A 124 18.04 5.36 -4.96
N GLU A 125 19.28 5.84 -5.04
CA GLU A 125 20.14 5.65 -6.19
C GLU A 125 21.50 5.09 -5.78
N THR A 126 22.18 4.51 -6.75
CA THR A 126 23.55 4.06 -6.65
C THR A 126 24.28 4.56 -7.90
N LYS A 127 25.31 5.40 -7.71
CA LYS A 127 26.09 6.00 -8.81
C LYS A 127 25.22 6.73 -9.86
N GLY A 128 24.19 7.44 -9.41
CA GLY A 128 23.29 8.22 -10.29
C GLY A 128 22.14 7.43 -10.92
N ASN A 129 22.08 6.11 -10.73
CA ASN A 129 21.00 5.25 -11.24
C ASN A 129 20.06 4.84 -10.10
N PRO A 130 18.72 4.94 -10.26
CA PRO A 130 17.75 4.50 -9.27
C PRO A 130 17.90 3.00 -9.04
N SER A 131 18.07 2.61 -7.78
CA SER A 131 18.40 1.24 -7.39
C SER A 131 17.40 0.63 -6.42
N SER A 132 16.77 1.44 -5.56
CA SER A 132 15.81 0.94 -4.57
C SER A 132 14.65 1.91 -4.39
N MET A 133 13.47 1.36 -4.14
CA MET A 133 12.25 2.08 -3.83
C MET A 133 11.64 1.52 -2.55
N LEU A 134 11.33 2.39 -1.60
CA LEU A 134 10.56 2.05 -0.41
C LEU A 134 9.14 2.58 -0.61
N LEU A 135 8.14 1.74 -0.33
CA LEU A 135 6.73 2.10 -0.26
C LEU A 135 6.25 1.85 1.17
N CYS A 136 5.90 2.92 1.88
CA CYS A 136 5.44 2.85 3.26
C CYS A 136 3.97 3.26 3.33
N LYS A 137 3.12 2.43 3.92
CA LYS A 137 1.76 2.84 4.30
C LYS A 137 1.82 3.55 5.65
N TYR A 138 1.30 4.76 5.72
CA TYR A 138 1.23 5.57 6.93
C TYR A 138 -0.18 5.53 7.53
N PRO A 139 -0.34 5.74 8.85
CA PRO A 139 0.71 6.00 9.85
C PRO A 139 1.40 4.75 10.43
N ASN A 140 0.68 3.65 10.64
CA ASN A 140 1.19 2.41 11.25
C ASN A 140 1.12 1.21 10.27
N GLY A 141 1.41 1.44 9.00
CA GLY A 141 1.31 0.44 7.95
C GLY A 141 2.62 -0.32 7.68
N PRO A 142 2.56 -1.35 6.81
CA PRO A 142 3.73 -2.08 6.36
C PRO A 142 4.62 -1.21 5.45
N THR A 143 5.89 -1.59 5.41
CA THR A 143 6.89 -1.04 4.49
C THR A 143 7.33 -2.12 3.52
N TYR A 144 7.32 -1.79 2.24
CA TYR A 144 7.82 -2.65 1.16
C TYR A 144 9.08 -2.04 0.59
N GLN A 145 10.12 -2.86 0.48
CA GLN A 145 11.37 -2.47 -0.17
C GLN A 145 11.51 -3.23 -1.48
N PHE A 146 11.71 -2.48 -2.57
CA PHE A 146 11.89 -3.01 -3.91
C PHE A 146 13.29 -2.65 -4.41
N SER A 147 13.96 -3.62 -5.02
CA SER A 147 15.13 -3.36 -5.84
C SER A 147 14.66 -3.05 -7.26
N ILE A 148 15.09 -1.90 -7.80
CA ILE A 148 14.72 -1.44 -9.12
C ILE A 148 15.87 -1.73 -10.09
N PHE A 149 15.52 -2.25 -11.26
CA PHE A 149 16.47 -2.51 -12.34
C PHE A 149 15.80 -2.18 -13.69
N ASN A 150 16.61 -1.99 -14.73
CA ASN A 150 16.16 -1.70 -16.09
C ASN A 150 15.23 -0.48 -16.20
N VAL A 151 15.55 0.59 -15.47
CA VAL A 151 14.79 1.84 -15.50
C VAL A 151 14.93 2.50 -16.87
N LYS A 152 13.82 2.63 -17.58
CA LYS A 152 13.68 3.45 -18.77
C LYS A 152 12.49 4.36 -18.57
N TYR A 153 12.70 5.67 -18.64
CA TYR A 153 11.61 6.62 -18.63
C TYR A 153 11.90 7.77 -19.58
N GLN A 154 10.84 8.35 -20.11
CA GLN A 154 10.91 9.56 -20.91
C GLN A 154 10.59 10.74 -20.03
N ARG A 155 11.43 11.77 -20.04
CA ARG A 155 11.17 13.00 -19.30
C ARG A 155 9.93 13.66 -19.88
N ARG A 156 8.83 13.68 -19.12
CA ARG A 156 7.58 14.35 -19.50
C ARG A 156 7.50 15.71 -18.80
N GLN A 157 7.07 16.73 -19.54
CA GLN A 157 6.73 18.05 -18.99
C GLN A 157 5.23 18.22 -18.73
N LYS A 158 4.38 17.43 -19.42
CA LYS A 158 2.92 17.48 -19.29
C LYS A 158 2.43 16.56 -18.18
N SER A 159 1.34 16.96 -17.51
CA SER A 159 0.66 16.11 -16.55
C SER A 159 0.15 14.84 -17.22
N ILE A 160 0.37 13.72 -16.54
CA ILE A 160 -0.24 12.45 -16.89
C ILE A 160 -1.62 12.50 -16.24
N GLY A 161 -2.70 12.33 -17.01
CA GLY A 161 -4.08 12.51 -16.51
C GLY A 161 -4.35 11.77 -15.20
N GLU A 162 -5.18 12.36 -14.35
CA GLU A 162 -5.39 11.89 -12.97
C GLU A 162 -6.02 10.49 -12.90
N LYS A 163 -6.91 10.17 -13.84
CA LYS A 163 -7.66 8.91 -13.85
C LYS A 163 -6.86 7.80 -14.53
N ALA A 164 -6.52 6.75 -13.78
CA ALA A 164 -5.74 5.61 -14.28
C ALA A 164 -6.43 4.27 -13.99
N TYR A 165 -6.46 3.37 -14.98
CA TYR A 165 -6.79 1.97 -14.76
C TYR A 165 -5.60 1.25 -14.15
N LEU A 166 -5.82 0.60 -13.00
CA LEU A 166 -4.80 -0.18 -12.31
C LEU A 166 -4.95 -1.67 -12.66
N VAL A 167 -3.90 -2.28 -13.19
CA VAL A 167 -3.81 -3.72 -13.46
C VAL A 167 -2.80 -4.35 -12.52
N LEU A 168 -3.23 -5.32 -11.72
CA LEU A 168 -2.39 -6.05 -10.76
C LEU A 168 -2.48 -7.56 -11.04
N ASP A 169 -1.43 -8.11 -11.63
CA ASP A 169 -1.37 -9.50 -12.12
C ASP A 169 -0.22 -10.31 -11.49
N GLY A 170 -0.41 -11.62 -11.34
CA GLY A 170 0.60 -12.58 -10.88
C GLY A 170 0.99 -12.49 -9.39
N MET A 171 0.16 -11.87 -8.54
CA MET A 171 0.43 -11.66 -7.11
C MET A 171 -0.46 -12.52 -6.21
N ASP A 172 -0.46 -13.83 -6.42
CA ASP A 172 -1.40 -14.76 -5.76
C ASP A 172 -0.93 -15.29 -4.40
N SER A 173 0.35 -15.16 -4.09
CA SER A 173 0.88 -15.52 -2.77
C SER A 173 0.27 -14.65 -1.68
N GLU A 174 0.27 -15.09 -0.42
CA GLU A 174 -0.28 -14.30 0.70
C GLU A 174 0.40 -12.92 0.81
N ALA A 175 1.72 -12.88 0.63
CA ALA A 175 2.47 -11.63 0.55
C ALA A 175 2.09 -10.80 -0.68
N GLY A 176 1.86 -11.45 -1.83
CA GLY A 176 1.40 -10.82 -3.06
C GLY A 176 0.02 -10.19 -2.92
N LYS A 177 -0.94 -10.87 -2.27
CA LYS A 177 -2.27 -10.34 -1.97
C LYS A 177 -2.18 -9.10 -1.07
N ARG A 178 -1.35 -9.13 -0.02
CA ARG A 178 -1.10 -7.96 0.84
C ARG A 178 -0.50 -6.79 0.05
N LEU A 179 0.44 -7.06 -0.84
CA LEU A 179 1.01 -6.04 -1.70
C LEU A 179 -0.04 -5.48 -2.68
N LYS A 180 -0.87 -6.36 -3.26
CA LYS A 180 -1.96 -6.00 -4.17
C LYS A 180 -2.95 -5.05 -3.50
N LEU A 181 -3.34 -5.35 -2.27
CA LEU A 181 -4.21 -4.47 -1.46
C LEU A 181 -3.57 -3.11 -1.20
N ASN A 182 -2.29 -3.07 -0.83
CA ASN A 182 -1.62 -1.80 -0.58
C ASN A 182 -1.42 -0.98 -1.86
N LEU A 183 -1.07 -1.63 -2.99
CA LEU A 183 -0.98 -0.95 -4.28
C LEU A 183 -2.33 -0.46 -4.77
N SER A 184 -3.42 -1.19 -4.53
CA SER A 184 -4.78 -0.72 -4.88
C SER A 184 -5.18 0.52 -4.10
N LEU A 185 -4.72 0.68 -2.86
CA LEU A 185 -4.99 1.88 -2.07
C LEU A 185 -4.25 3.11 -2.60
N CYS A 186 -3.18 2.95 -3.39
CA CYS A 186 -2.47 4.08 -3.99
C CYS A 186 -3.22 4.72 -5.18
N PHE A 187 -4.22 4.05 -5.76
CA PHE A 187 -4.94 4.55 -6.92
C PHE A 187 -6.44 4.55 -6.64
N PRO A 188 -7.14 5.67 -6.84
CA PRO A 188 -8.60 5.70 -6.67
C PRO A 188 -9.27 4.78 -7.69
N LYS A 189 -10.40 4.17 -7.31
CA LYS A 189 -11.24 3.40 -8.25
C LYS A 189 -11.92 4.36 -9.20
N VAL A 190 -11.72 4.17 -10.50
CA VAL A 190 -12.28 5.04 -11.55
C VAL A 190 -12.95 4.19 -12.64
N LEU A 191 -14.10 4.66 -13.13
CA LEU A 191 -14.85 4.01 -14.21
C LEU A 191 -14.32 4.39 -15.59
N ASP A 192 -14.00 5.68 -15.82
CA ASP A 192 -13.49 6.21 -17.09
C ASP A 192 -12.08 6.77 -16.94
N ALA A 193 -11.07 5.97 -17.24
CA ALA A 193 -9.66 6.38 -17.20
C ALA A 193 -9.05 6.41 -18.61
N SER A 194 -8.19 7.39 -18.87
CA SER A 194 -7.51 7.56 -20.16
C SER A 194 -6.15 6.89 -20.23
N ARG A 195 -5.62 6.44 -19.08
CA ARG A 195 -4.31 5.79 -18.97
C ARG A 195 -4.36 4.50 -18.19
N LEU A 196 -3.37 3.64 -18.42
CA LEU A 196 -3.18 2.36 -17.76
C LEU A 196 -1.90 2.39 -16.93
N VAL A 197 -1.96 1.82 -15.72
CA VAL A 197 -0.81 1.51 -14.87
C VAL A 197 -0.87 0.02 -14.55
N ALA A 198 0.19 -0.72 -14.88
CA ALA A 198 0.24 -2.16 -14.72
C ALA A 198 1.42 -2.58 -13.84
N PHE A 199 1.13 -3.46 -12.88
CA PHE A 199 2.10 -4.22 -12.11
C PHE A 199 1.88 -5.70 -12.39
N ILE A 200 2.80 -6.30 -13.13
CA ILE A 200 2.73 -7.71 -13.55
C ILE A 200 3.88 -8.45 -12.90
N ASN A 201 3.56 -9.36 -11.99
CA ASN A 201 4.57 -10.17 -11.34
C ASN A 201 4.87 -11.44 -12.16
N ARG A 202 6.15 -11.69 -12.42
CA ARG A 202 6.68 -12.92 -13.05
C ARG A 202 7.83 -13.42 -12.19
N ASN A 203 7.66 -14.59 -11.58
CA ASN A 203 8.68 -15.26 -10.77
C ASN A 203 9.34 -14.36 -9.70
N GLY A 204 8.55 -13.52 -9.03
CA GLY A 204 9.03 -12.61 -7.98
C GLY A 204 9.61 -11.28 -8.49
N THR A 205 9.60 -11.06 -9.80
CA THR A 205 9.94 -9.76 -10.40
C THR A 205 8.68 -9.05 -10.88
N ILE A 206 8.45 -7.83 -10.39
CA ILE A 206 7.28 -7.04 -10.76
C ILE A 206 7.67 -6.10 -11.90
N ALA A 207 7.14 -6.38 -13.09
CA ALA A 207 7.23 -5.48 -14.22
C ALA A 207 6.23 -4.33 -14.04
N PHE A 208 6.75 -3.11 -13.96
CA PHE A 208 5.96 -1.90 -13.87
C PHE A 208 5.93 -1.17 -15.22
N ARG A 209 4.72 -0.86 -15.72
CA ARG A 209 4.52 -0.07 -16.93
C ARG A 209 3.39 0.93 -16.75
N HIS A 210 3.49 2.05 -17.45
CA HIS A 210 2.42 3.05 -17.53
C HIS A 210 2.36 3.65 -18.95
N SER A 211 1.16 4.03 -19.40
CA SER A 211 0.91 4.78 -20.65
C SER A 211 0.91 6.28 -20.41
#